data_AF-A0A368F517-F1
#
_entry.id   AF-A0A368F517-F1
#
_cell.length_a   1.000
_cell.length_b   1.000
_cell.length_c   1.000
_cell.angle_alpha   90.00
_cell.angle_beta   90.00
_cell.angle_gamma   90.00
#
_symmetry.space_group_name_H-M   'P 1'
#
loop_
_entity.id
_entity.type
_entity.pdbx_description
1 polymer ?
#
loop_
_entity_poly.entity_id
_entity_poly.type
_entity_poly.pdbx_seq_one_letter_code
_entity_poly.pdbx_strand_id
1 'polypeptide(L)'
;MKLDISITRSQKNSPPFFNPNTFDFVNQGPLLSLRNIDEIQRDFERMKSKPEVARIFPKLPTQFVYLKAIAQCFEDTYYKYHYSGRMNEIKCPGPDRCVFPRGIPCYNSAADYHSINDGLHVNLHFATDPSFKEEDGCRP
;
A
#
# COMPACT_ATOMS: atom_id res chain seq x y z
N MET A 1 -10.97 46.49 -31.36
CA MET A 1 -9.58 46.11 -31.03
C MET A 1 -9.63 44.67 -30.56
N LYS A 2 -9.14 43.73 -31.38
CA LYS A 2 -9.11 42.29 -31.07
C LYS A 2 -8.00 42.05 -30.05
N LEU A 3 -8.30 41.30 -28.99
CA LEU A 3 -7.32 40.76 -28.07
C LEU A 3 -7.30 39.25 -28.28
N ASP A 4 -6.29 38.80 -29.03
CA ASP A 4 -5.96 37.40 -29.24
C ASP A 4 -5.50 36.79 -27.91
N ILE A 5 -6.21 35.74 -27.47
CA ILE A 5 -5.78 34.92 -26.34
C ILE A 5 -5.03 33.72 -26.94
N SER A 6 -3.70 33.82 -26.96
CA SER A 6 -2.80 32.75 -27.33
C SER A 6 -2.92 31.57 -26.36
N ILE A 7 -3.49 30.46 -26.83
CA ILE A 7 -3.55 29.18 -26.13
C ILE A 7 -2.14 28.59 -26.07
N THR A 8 -1.55 28.55 -24.88
CA THR A 8 -0.24 27.91 -24.67
C THR A 8 -0.39 26.40 -24.50
N ARG A 9 0.37 25.71 -25.33
CA ARG A 9 0.49 24.27 -25.58
C ARG A 9 0.73 23.41 -24.33
N SER A 10 -0.23 22.53 -24.02
CA SER A 10 -0.10 21.15 -23.48
C SER A 10 1.19 20.77 -22.72
N GLN A 11 1.17 20.86 -21.39
CA GLN A 11 1.98 19.96 -20.53
C GLN A 11 1.22 18.63 -20.38
N LYS A 12 1.34 17.75 -21.37
CA LYS A 12 1.00 16.33 -21.22
C LYS A 12 2.32 15.57 -21.20
N ASN A 13 2.65 14.97 -20.05
CA ASN A 13 3.41 13.71 -19.87
C ASN A 13 4.04 13.59 -18.47
N SER A 14 3.27 13.87 -17.42
CA SER A 14 3.59 13.36 -16.08
C SER A 14 2.52 12.35 -15.67
N PRO A 15 2.90 11.15 -15.18
CA PRO A 15 1.91 10.21 -14.67
C PRO A 15 1.14 10.85 -13.51
N PRO A 16 -0.17 10.54 -13.37
CA PRO A 16 -1.00 11.17 -12.36
C PRO A 16 -0.48 10.85 -10.95
N PHE A 17 -0.41 11.89 -10.12
CA PHE A 17 -0.05 11.80 -8.72
C PHE A 17 -1.27 11.37 -7.91
N PHE A 18 -1.15 10.28 -7.14
CA PHE A 18 -2.22 9.80 -6.27
C PHE A 18 -2.40 10.74 -5.07
N ASN A 19 -3.64 11.20 -4.84
CA ASN A 19 -4.04 12.00 -3.67
C ASN A 19 -5.29 11.37 -2.98
N PRO A 20 -5.16 10.68 -1.84
CA PRO A 20 -6.20 10.03 -1.06
C PRO A 20 -7.11 11.02 -0.33
N ASN A 21 -6.77 12.32 -0.25
CA ASN A 21 -7.67 13.36 0.27
C ASN A 21 -8.66 13.88 -0.78
N THR A 22 -8.60 13.36 -2.01
CA THR A 22 -9.58 13.60 -3.06
C THR A 22 -10.18 12.28 -3.51
N PHE A 23 -11.03 11.67 -2.68
CA PHE A 23 -11.86 10.54 -3.13
C PHE A 23 -12.71 10.94 -4.36
N ASP A 24 -13.01 12.23 -4.52
CA ASP A 24 -13.86 12.77 -5.58
C ASP A 24 -13.11 13.33 -6.81
N PHE A 25 -11.78 13.47 -6.77
CA PHE A 25 -11.02 14.07 -7.87
C PHE A 25 -9.70 13.34 -8.19
N VAL A 26 -9.76 12.02 -8.27
CA VAL A 26 -8.87 11.29 -9.18
C VAL A 26 -9.49 11.44 -10.56
N ASN A 27 -8.73 11.88 -11.56
CA ASN A 27 -9.04 11.88 -12.99
C ASN A 27 -10.41 11.25 -13.36
N GLN A 28 -11.34 12.00 -14.00
CA GLN A 28 -12.69 11.47 -14.33
C GLN A 28 -12.69 10.20 -15.21
N GLY A 29 -11.53 9.80 -15.73
CA GLY A 29 -11.32 8.54 -16.43
C GLY A 29 -10.82 7.44 -15.48
N PRO A 30 -11.21 6.18 -15.69
CA PRO A 30 -10.78 5.08 -14.85
C PRO A 30 -9.25 4.92 -14.86
N LEU A 31 -8.66 4.61 -13.69
CA LEU A 31 -7.21 4.36 -13.53
C LEU A 31 -6.70 3.23 -14.44
N LEU A 32 -7.58 2.30 -14.81
CA LEU A 32 -7.31 1.18 -15.69
C LEU A 32 -8.32 1.17 -16.84
N SER A 33 -7.90 0.71 -18.01
CA SER A 33 -8.84 0.45 -19.10
C SER A 33 -9.79 -0.70 -18.73
N LEU A 34 -11.00 -0.70 -19.31
CA LEU A 34 -11.95 -1.82 -19.15
C LEU A 34 -11.33 -3.17 -19.53
N ARG A 35 -10.53 -3.18 -20.61
CA ARG A 35 -9.79 -4.37 -21.04
C ARG A 35 -8.86 -4.91 -19.94
N ASN A 36 -8.11 -4.04 -19.27
CA ASN A 36 -7.20 -4.47 -18.20
C ASN A 36 -7.99 -5.02 -17.01
N ILE A 37 -9.13 -4.40 -16.68
CA ILE A 37 -10.02 -4.88 -15.62
C ILE A 37 -10.54 -6.29 -15.95
N ASP A 38 -10.98 -6.51 -17.20
CA ASP A 38 -11.45 -7.82 -17.65
C ASP A 38 -10.35 -8.88 -17.61
N GLU A 39 -9.12 -8.51 -17.99
CA GLU A 39 -7.97 -9.41 -17.93
C GLU A 39 -7.63 -9.79 -16.48
N ILE A 40 -7.61 -8.82 -15.55
CA ILE A 40 -7.42 -9.06 -14.12
C ILE A 40 -8.53 -9.97 -13.56
N GLN A 41 -9.79 -9.68 -13.88
CA GLN A 41 -10.92 -10.47 -13.40
C GLN A 41 -10.87 -11.92 -13.91
N ARG A 42 -10.56 -12.12 -15.21
CA ARG A 42 -10.40 -13.46 -15.78
C ARG A 42 -9.25 -14.22 -15.11
N ASP A 43 -8.14 -13.54 -14.85
CA ASP A 43 -6.99 -14.16 -14.18
C ASP A 43 -7.33 -14.59 -12.76
N PHE A 44 -8.04 -13.73 -12.01
CA PHE A 44 -8.52 -14.04 -10.67
C PHE A 44 -9.47 -15.24 -10.64
N GLU A 45 -10.50 -15.27 -11.50
CA GLU A 45 -11.43 -16.41 -11.53
C GLU A 45 -10.73 -17.72 -11.95
N ARG A 46 -9.78 -17.64 -12.89
CA ARG A 46 -8.94 -18.79 -13.26
C ARG A 46 -8.11 -19.29 -12.09
N MET A 47 -7.49 -18.41 -11.32
CA MET A 47 -6.70 -18.77 -10.14
C MET A 47 -7.59 -19.33 -9.02
N LYS A 48 -8.72 -18.68 -8.73
CA LYS A 48 -9.68 -19.05 -7.69
C LYS A 48 -10.29 -20.43 -7.92
N SER A 49 -10.52 -20.81 -9.17
CA SER A 49 -11.09 -22.13 -9.51
C SER A 49 -10.13 -23.30 -9.33
N LYS A 50 -8.82 -23.04 -9.15
CA LYS A 50 -7.85 -24.10 -8.88
C LYS A 50 -8.14 -24.78 -7.53
N PRO A 51 -8.20 -26.13 -7.45
CA PRO A 51 -8.57 -26.83 -6.22
C PRO A 51 -7.71 -26.43 -5.00
N GLU A 52 -6.42 -26.17 -5.23
CA GLU A 52 -5.48 -25.80 -4.18
C GLU A 52 -5.72 -24.41 -3.59
N VAL A 53 -6.32 -23.50 -4.38
CA VAL A 53 -6.71 -22.15 -3.96
C VAL A 53 -8.12 -22.17 -3.39
N ALA A 54 -9.03 -22.89 -4.05
CA ALA A 54 -10.43 -23.04 -3.64
C ALA A 54 -10.57 -23.50 -2.18
N ARG A 55 -9.72 -24.44 -1.75
CA ARG A 55 -9.69 -24.96 -0.36
C ARG A 55 -9.25 -23.93 0.69
N ILE A 56 -8.66 -22.80 0.29
CA ILE A 56 -8.19 -21.75 1.20
C ILE A 56 -9.32 -20.76 1.52
N PHE A 57 -10.21 -20.45 0.56
CA PHE A 57 -11.23 -19.40 0.75
C PHE A 57 -12.10 -19.57 2.00
N PRO A 58 -12.59 -20.78 2.36
CA PRO A 58 -13.39 -20.94 3.58
C PRO A 58 -12.62 -20.63 4.88
N LYS A 59 -11.29 -20.64 4.83
CA LYS A 59 -10.41 -20.33 5.96
C LYS A 59 -9.98 -18.86 6.00
N LEU A 60 -10.26 -18.10 4.94
CA LEU A 60 -9.91 -16.69 4.91
C LEU A 60 -10.83 -15.90 5.84
N PRO A 61 -10.30 -14.86 6.51
CA PRO A 61 -11.13 -13.94 7.27
C PRO A 61 -12.19 -13.31 6.36
N THR A 62 -13.45 -13.37 6.79
CA THR A 62 -14.57 -12.67 6.13
C THR A 62 -14.61 -11.18 6.47
N GLN A 63 -13.81 -10.76 7.45
CA GLN A 63 -13.67 -9.39 7.91
C GLN A 63 -12.19 -9.02 8.04
N PHE A 64 -11.84 -7.83 7.54
CA PHE A 64 -10.49 -7.30 7.66
C PHE A 64 -10.36 -6.45 8.92
N VAL A 65 -10.12 -7.10 10.05
CA VAL A 65 -10.14 -6.43 11.37
C VAL A 65 -9.09 -5.33 11.49
N TYR A 66 -7.95 -5.48 10.81
CA TYR A 66 -6.86 -4.51 10.83
C TYR A 66 -6.95 -3.42 9.76
N LEU A 67 -7.76 -3.60 8.70
CA LEU A 67 -7.76 -2.67 7.56
C LEU A 67 -8.08 -1.23 7.97
N LYS A 68 -9.08 -1.05 8.83
CA LYS A 68 -9.45 0.28 9.33
C LYS A 68 -8.33 0.92 10.15
N ALA A 69 -7.68 0.14 11.03
CA ALA A 69 -6.58 0.62 11.86
C ALA A 69 -5.36 1.00 11.01
N ILE A 70 -5.02 0.18 10.01
CA ILE A 70 -3.93 0.44 9.06
C ILE A 70 -4.23 1.71 8.27
N ALA A 71 -5.41 1.80 7.64
CA ALA A 71 -5.79 2.97 6.85
C ALA A 71 -5.70 4.27 7.67
N GLN A 72 -6.22 4.25 8.90
CA GLN A 72 -6.14 5.40 9.80
C GLN A 72 -4.69 5.75 10.16
N CYS A 73 -3.86 4.75 10.44
CA CYS A 73 -2.45 4.98 10.76
C CYS A 73 -1.67 5.63 9.61
N PHE A 74 -1.86 5.15 8.37
CA PHE A 74 -1.24 5.76 7.20
C PHE A 74 -1.74 7.19 6.97
N GLU A 75 -3.03 7.44 7.20
CA GLU A 75 -3.58 8.78 7.16
C GLU A 75 -2.89 9.70 8.20
N ASP A 76 -2.74 9.20 9.43
CA ASP A 76 -2.22 9.96 10.55
C ASP A 76 -0.71 10.18 10.57
N THR A 77 0.05 9.39 9.83
CA THR A 77 1.52 9.43 9.87
C THR A 77 2.14 9.88 8.57
N TYR A 78 1.41 9.77 7.46
CA TYR A 78 1.94 10.00 6.13
C TYR A 78 1.03 10.87 5.29
N TYR A 79 -0.17 10.40 4.95
CA TYR A 79 -0.98 11.04 3.91
C TYR A 79 -1.37 12.47 4.28
N LYS A 80 -1.88 12.75 5.49
CA LYS A 80 -2.25 14.12 5.87
C LYS A 80 -1.10 15.13 5.77
N TYR A 81 0.13 14.72 6.09
CA TYR A 81 1.32 15.58 6.04
C TYR A 81 1.82 15.76 4.61
N HIS A 82 1.83 14.67 3.84
CA HIS A 82 2.20 14.67 2.44
C HIS A 82 1.32 15.61 1.61
N TYR A 83 -0.01 15.54 1.77
CA TYR A 83 -0.93 16.39 1.01
C TYR A 83 -1.05 17.83 1.52
N SER A 84 -0.56 18.12 2.72
CA SER A 84 -0.45 19.49 3.25
C SER A 84 0.92 20.14 3.01
N GLY A 85 1.82 19.46 2.28
CA GLY A 85 3.17 19.96 2.00
C GLY A 85 4.11 19.95 3.21
N ARG A 86 3.70 19.34 4.32
CA ARG A 86 4.44 19.26 5.59
C ARG A 86 5.41 18.08 5.59
N MET A 87 6.30 18.04 4.60
CA MET A 87 7.18 16.89 4.35
C MET A 87 8.13 16.58 5.51
N ASN A 88 8.54 17.60 6.26
CA ASN A 88 9.39 17.47 7.46
C ASN A 88 8.70 16.80 8.66
N GLU A 89 7.37 16.68 8.63
CA GLU A 89 6.57 16.06 9.68
C GLU A 89 6.17 14.62 9.34
N ILE A 90 6.49 14.17 8.12
CA ILE A 90 6.27 12.79 7.70
C ILE A 90 7.17 11.86 8.51
N LYS A 91 6.53 10.89 9.15
CA LYS A 91 7.21 9.74 9.76
C LYS A 91 7.33 8.65 8.69
N CYS A 92 8.47 7.95 8.63
CA CYS A 92 8.64 6.83 7.70
C CYS A 92 7.44 5.88 7.80
N PRO A 93 6.73 5.60 6.69
CA PRO A 93 5.45 4.94 6.70
C PRO A 93 5.65 3.42 6.75
N GLY A 94 6.14 2.94 7.88
CA GLY A 94 6.08 1.52 8.18
C GLY A 94 4.86 1.22 9.05
N PRO A 95 4.27 0.02 8.92
CA PRO A 95 3.22 -0.44 9.83
C PRO A 95 3.72 -0.61 11.27
N ASP A 96 5.04 -0.52 11.49
CA ASP A 96 5.70 -0.47 12.79
C ASP A 96 5.20 0.69 13.66
N ARG A 97 4.63 1.74 13.07
CA ARG A 97 4.10 2.87 13.86
C ARG A 97 2.60 2.76 14.13
N CYS A 98 1.95 1.72 13.62
CA CYS A 98 0.51 1.54 13.73
C CYS A 98 0.15 0.78 15.01
N VAL A 99 -0.82 1.30 15.76
CA VAL A 99 -1.37 0.61 16.93
C VAL A 99 -2.47 -0.33 16.46
N PHE A 100 -2.25 -1.63 16.61
CA PHE A 100 -3.23 -2.65 16.28
C PHE A 100 -4.12 -2.97 17.48
N PRO A 101 -5.41 -3.32 17.26
CA PRO A 101 -6.28 -3.83 18.33
C PRO A 101 -5.71 -5.09 18.98
N ARG A 102 -5.78 -5.18 20.31
CA ARG A 102 -5.38 -6.38 21.10
C ARG A 102 -6.50 -7.40 21.17
N GLY A 103 -6.18 -8.64 21.59
CA GLY A 103 -7.16 -9.73 21.72
C GLY A 103 -7.51 -10.41 20.40
N ILE A 104 -6.70 -10.18 19.36
CA ILE A 104 -6.79 -10.84 18.06
C ILE A 104 -5.46 -11.56 17.85
N PRO A 105 -5.47 -12.89 17.61
CA PRO A 105 -4.25 -13.62 17.27
C PRO A 105 -3.57 -12.97 16.07
N CYS A 106 -2.28 -12.67 16.22
CA CYS A 106 -1.45 -12.18 15.12
C CYS A 106 -0.24 -13.07 14.93
N TYR A 107 0.11 -13.33 13.67
CA TYR A 107 1.35 -14.00 13.32
C TYR A 107 2.35 -12.94 12.88
N ASN A 108 3.34 -12.66 13.72
CA ASN A 108 4.44 -11.78 13.36
C ASN A 108 5.51 -12.58 12.62
N SER A 109 6.02 -12.05 11.52
CA SER A 109 7.23 -12.59 10.88
C SER A 109 8.41 -12.37 11.82
N ALA A 110 9.10 -13.44 12.19
CA ALA A 110 10.30 -13.39 13.01
C ALA A 110 11.46 -13.95 12.20
N ALA A 111 12.59 -13.27 12.18
CA ALA A 111 13.78 -13.71 11.48
C ALA A 111 15.03 -13.16 12.18
N ASP A 112 16.18 -13.79 11.92
CA ASP A 112 17.47 -13.23 12.26
C ASP A 112 17.89 -12.25 11.16
N TYR A 113 18.40 -11.08 11.53
CA TYR A 113 18.73 -10.02 10.56
C TYR A 113 20.23 -9.80 10.49
N HIS A 114 20.75 -9.84 9.27
CA HIS A 114 22.15 -9.56 8.98
C HIS A 114 22.25 -8.29 8.13
N SER A 115 23.25 -7.47 8.44
CA SER A 115 23.56 -6.27 7.69
C SER A 115 25.01 -6.33 7.25
N ILE A 116 25.24 -6.22 5.95
CA ILE A 116 26.58 -6.03 5.38
C ILE A 116 26.75 -4.55 5.18
N ASN A 117 27.65 -3.95 5.96
CA ASN A 117 27.99 -2.55 5.87
C ASN A 117 29.47 -2.45 5.46
N ASP A 118 29.73 -2.36 4.16
CA ASP A 118 31.07 -2.15 3.62
C ASP A 118 31.45 -0.65 3.56
N GLY A 119 30.52 0.23 3.94
CA GLY A 119 30.70 1.67 3.99
C GLY A 119 30.95 2.36 2.64
N LEU A 120 30.92 1.63 1.52
CA LEU A 120 31.46 2.12 0.26
C LEU A 120 30.40 2.30 -0.83
N HIS A 121 29.40 1.42 -0.97
CA HIS A 121 28.44 1.55 -2.08
C HIS A 121 26.99 1.17 -1.77
N VAL A 122 26.72 0.06 -1.06
CA VAL A 122 25.36 -0.38 -0.75
C VAL A 122 25.35 -1.15 0.56
N ASN A 123 24.48 -0.75 1.50
CA ASN A 123 24.18 -1.56 2.68
C ASN A 123 23.17 -2.64 2.28
N LEU A 124 23.54 -3.90 2.45
CA LEU A 124 22.63 -5.03 2.22
C LEU A 124 22.07 -5.49 3.57
N HIS A 125 20.75 -5.39 3.71
CA HIS A 125 20.02 -5.95 4.84
C HIS A 125 19.23 -7.18 4.36
N PHE A 126 19.45 -8.33 5.00
CA PHE A 126 18.73 -9.56 4.67
C PHE A 126 18.38 -10.36 5.91
N ALA A 127 17.31 -11.14 5.79
CA ALA A 127 16.80 -11.99 6.86
C ALA A 127 17.25 -13.45 6.64
N THR A 128 17.67 -14.11 7.70
CA THR A 128 17.91 -15.56 7.77
C THR A 128 16.95 -16.19 8.78
N ASP A 129 16.79 -17.51 8.68
CA ASP A 129 15.96 -18.29 9.61
C ASP A 129 14.53 -17.76 9.81
N PRO A 130 13.77 -17.50 8.71
CA PRO A 130 12.44 -16.94 8.81
C PRO A 130 11.48 -17.93 9.48
N SER A 131 10.68 -17.40 10.39
CA SER A 131 9.63 -18.10 11.12
C SER A 131 8.41 -17.19 11.31
N PHE A 132 7.29 -17.77 11.72
CA PHE A 132 6.11 -17.02 12.13
C PHE A 132 5.77 -17.38 13.58
N LYS A 133 5.59 -16.35 14.41
CA LYS A 133 5.23 -16.52 15.82
C LYS A 133 3.88 -15.90 16.07
N GLU A 134 3.01 -16.68 16.70
CA GLU A 134 1.73 -16.18 17.18
C GLU A 134 1.94 -15.34 18.43
N GLU A 135 1.41 -14.12 18.44
CA GLU A 135 1.46 -13.20 19.56
C GLU A 135 0.07 -12.54 19.78
N ASP A 136 -0.15 -12.01 20.98
CA ASP A 136 -1.35 -11.21 21.30
C ASP A 136 -1.24 -9.82 20.66
N GLY A 137 -1.85 -9.67 19.49
CA GLY A 137 -1.81 -8.47 18.66
C GLY A 137 -0.54 -8.38 17.80
N CYS A 138 -0.67 -7.76 16.64
CA CYS A 138 0.49 -7.46 15.80
C CYS A 138 1.32 -6.38 16.49
N ARG A 139 2.60 -6.70 16.75
CA ARG A 139 3.53 -5.72 17.27
C ARG A 139 4.13 -4.96 16.09
N PRO A 140 4.31 -3.65 16.23
CA PRO A 140 5.29 -2.88 15.49
C PRO A 140 6.59 -3.58 15.13
#